data_AF-A0A6I4IBD8-F1
#
_entry.id   AF-A0A6I4IBD8-F1
#
_cell.length_a   1.000
_cell.length_b   1.000
_cell.length_c   1.000
_cell.angle_alpha   90.00
_cell.angle_beta   90.00
_cell.angle_gamma   90.00
#
_symmetry.space_group_name_H-M   'P 1'
#
loop_
_entity.id
_entity.type
_entity.pdbx_description
1 polymer ?
#
loop_
_entity_poly.entity_id
_entity_poly.type
_entity_poly.pdbx_seq_one_letter_code
_entity_poly.pdbx_strand_id
1 'polypeptide(L)'
;MTTDHPYFKPLHSYSQDGEDMLLRSLLKEATPGYEDYKGFFIDIGAYHPFRFSNTMHFYEQGWHGINIEPTPSAIQLFNQYRENDINLNVGIGQAHSKQTLYCFNDSAYNTFDEPTARQRDKDSSSFHVVETAEVEIYTLAEVLDQYLPAGQSVIDFMSIDVAGLDVKVLQSNNWDKYRPKFVLVEDVDNNFSHLDASEAHSFLADQGYRIVNKTLRTLIFKQV
;
A
#
# COMPACT_ATOMS: atom_id res chain seq x y z
N MET A 1 20.02 13.13 22.39
CA MET A 1 21.14 12.16 22.47
C MET A 1 21.58 11.91 21.04
N THR A 2 22.82 12.21 20.70
CA THR A 2 23.34 11.94 19.35
C THR A 2 23.41 10.42 19.16
N THR A 3 22.65 9.91 18.21
CA THR A 3 22.50 8.48 17.88
C THR A 3 23.71 7.88 17.16
N ASP A 4 24.77 8.67 16.95
CA ASP A 4 25.96 8.24 16.22
C ASP A 4 26.90 7.46 17.12
N HIS A 5 26.62 6.17 17.26
CA HIS A 5 27.57 5.21 17.78
C HIS A 5 28.39 4.64 16.61
N PRO A 6 29.74 4.62 16.68
CA PRO A 6 30.61 4.32 15.54
C PRO A 6 30.44 2.92 14.94
N TYR A 7 29.79 2.01 15.69
CA TYR A 7 29.53 0.63 15.27
C TYR A 7 28.03 0.29 15.18
N PHE A 8 27.14 1.26 15.39
CA PHE A 8 25.70 1.01 15.35
C PHE A 8 25.02 2.15 14.61
N LYS A 9 24.46 1.81 13.44
CA LYS A 9 23.61 2.70 12.68
C LYS A 9 22.16 2.25 12.87
N PRO A 10 21.32 3.02 13.58
CA PRO A 10 19.91 2.69 13.70
C PRO A 10 19.25 2.71 12.32
N LEU A 11 18.26 1.84 12.13
CA LEU A 11 17.36 1.91 10.99
C LEU A 11 16.11 2.65 11.42
N HIS A 12 15.64 3.54 10.55
CA HIS A 12 14.40 4.27 10.72
C HIS A 12 13.29 3.56 9.96
N SER A 13 12.17 3.35 10.63
CA SER A 13 10.93 2.85 10.03
C SER A 13 10.00 4.02 9.74
N TYR A 14 9.38 3.98 8.57
CA TYR A 14 8.33 4.91 8.13
C TYR A 14 6.93 4.30 8.22
N SER A 15 6.87 2.97 8.26
CA SER A 15 5.62 2.19 8.38
C SER A 15 4.92 2.40 9.73
N GLN A 16 3.66 1.95 9.81
CA GLN A 16 2.85 2.13 11.01
C GLN A 16 3.25 1.19 12.15
N ASP A 17 3.45 -0.09 11.85
CA ASP A 17 3.70 -1.15 12.84
C ASP A 17 5.01 -1.91 12.57
N GLY A 18 5.90 -1.35 11.74
CA GLY A 18 7.24 -1.90 11.44
C GLY A 18 7.31 -2.80 10.21
N GLU A 19 6.29 -2.78 9.35
CA GLU A 19 6.19 -3.55 8.12
C GLU A 19 7.42 -3.42 7.24
N ASP A 20 7.92 -2.20 7.03
CA ASP A 20 9.07 -1.93 6.15
C ASP A 20 10.35 -2.63 6.64
N MET A 21 10.57 -2.71 7.95
CA MET A 21 11.73 -3.36 8.56
C MET A 21 11.63 -4.89 8.51
N LEU A 22 10.43 -5.43 8.69
CA LEU A 22 10.17 -6.85 8.50
C LEU A 22 10.36 -7.24 7.04
N LEU A 23 9.79 -6.47 6.13
CA LEU A 23 9.90 -6.66 4.69
C LEU A 23 11.35 -6.55 4.21
N ARG A 24 12.13 -5.59 4.72
CA ARG A 24 13.57 -5.47 4.47
C ARG A 24 14.30 -6.77 4.83
N SER A 25 13.97 -7.36 5.97
CA SER A 25 14.61 -8.60 6.43
C SER A 25 14.24 -9.78 5.53
N LEU A 26 12.96 -9.89 5.16
CA LEU A 26 12.46 -10.92 4.24
C LEU A 26 13.06 -10.79 2.83
N LEU A 27 13.15 -9.57 2.29
CA LEU A 27 13.74 -9.30 0.98
C LEU A 27 15.25 -9.58 0.96
N LYS A 28 15.95 -9.27 2.05
CA LYS A 28 17.38 -9.59 2.19
C LYS A 28 17.64 -11.09 2.18
N GLU A 29 16.75 -11.89 2.78
CA GLU A 29 16.81 -13.35 2.70
C GLU A 29 16.48 -13.87 1.30
N ALA A 30 15.47 -13.27 0.65
CA ALA A 30 14.96 -13.73 -0.65
C ALA A 30 15.78 -13.25 -1.87
N THR A 31 16.64 -12.24 -1.71
CA THR A 31 17.32 -11.58 -2.83
C THR A 31 18.85 -11.65 -2.67
N PRO A 32 19.53 -12.51 -3.44
CA PRO A 32 20.99 -12.54 -3.48
C PRO A 32 21.56 -11.18 -3.88
N GLY A 33 22.58 -10.69 -3.16
CA GLY A 33 23.17 -9.38 -3.44
C GLY A 33 22.27 -8.19 -3.07
N TYR A 34 21.31 -8.38 -2.16
CA TYR A 34 20.34 -7.36 -1.74
C TYR A 34 20.93 -5.96 -1.49
N GLU A 35 22.15 -5.86 -0.94
CA GLU A 35 22.76 -4.56 -0.61
C GLU A 35 22.96 -3.65 -1.84
N ASP A 36 23.20 -4.23 -3.02
CA ASP A 36 23.36 -3.50 -4.28
C ASP A 36 22.09 -3.51 -5.15
N TYR A 37 21.03 -4.19 -4.70
CA TYR A 37 19.80 -4.39 -5.45
C TYR A 37 18.85 -3.19 -5.34
N LYS A 38 18.33 -2.75 -6.49
CA LYS A 38 17.31 -1.70 -6.61
C LYS A 38 16.02 -2.35 -7.11
N GLY A 39 15.08 -2.56 -6.20
CA GLY A 39 13.84 -3.26 -6.48
C GLY A 39 12.70 -2.34 -6.89
N PHE A 40 11.55 -2.96 -7.13
CA PHE A 40 10.34 -2.27 -7.57
C PHE A 40 9.13 -2.62 -6.69
N PHE A 41 8.38 -1.60 -6.28
CA PHE A 41 7.19 -1.79 -5.44
C PHE A 41 5.92 -1.21 -6.08
N ILE A 42 4.78 -1.66 -5.57
CA ILE A 42 3.47 -1.06 -5.84
C ILE A 42 2.84 -0.74 -4.48
N ASP A 43 2.36 0.48 -4.30
CA ASP A 43 1.76 0.98 -3.07
C ASP A 43 0.32 1.44 -3.36
N ILE A 44 -0.68 0.69 -2.92
CA ILE A 44 -2.10 0.94 -3.16
C ILE A 44 -2.76 1.42 -1.88
N GLY A 45 -3.33 2.62 -1.92
CA GLY A 45 -3.72 3.34 -0.71
C GLY A 45 -2.51 3.98 -0.02
N ALA A 46 -1.64 4.60 -0.82
CA ALA A 46 -0.32 5.03 -0.37
C ALA A 46 -0.37 6.15 0.70
N TYR A 47 -1.51 6.84 0.87
CA TYR A 47 -1.84 7.81 1.92
C TYR A 47 -0.91 9.03 2.05
N HIS A 48 0.36 8.82 2.37
CA HIS A 48 1.37 9.87 2.54
C HIS A 48 2.78 9.37 2.18
N PRO A 49 3.64 10.19 1.53
CA PRO A 49 4.98 9.75 1.10
C PRO A 49 5.99 9.43 2.21
N PHE A 50 5.61 9.54 3.49
CA PHE A 50 6.51 9.37 4.63
C PHE A 50 5.81 8.73 5.83
N ARG A 51 4.65 9.27 6.22
CA ARG A 51 3.89 8.80 7.38
C ARG A 51 3.17 7.51 7.02
N PHE A 52 3.40 6.45 7.79
CA PHE A 52 2.83 5.12 7.56
C PHE A 52 3.22 4.51 6.21
N SER A 53 4.35 4.96 5.65
CA SER A 53 4.80 4.50 4.34
C SER A 53 5.60 3.21 4.46
N ASN A 54 5.10 2.14 3.84
CA ASN A 54 5.82 0.87 3.71
C ASN A 54 6.95 0.96 2.66
N THR A 55 6.98 2.03 1.86
CA THR A 55 7.87 2.18 0.70
C THR A 55 8.97 3.20 0.90
N MET A 56 8.84 4.15 1.84
CA MET A 56 9.81 5.24 2.04
C MET A 56 11.20 4.76 2.40
N HIS A 57 11.32 3.73 3.25
CA HIS A 57 12.61 3.14 3.54
C HIS A 57 13.34 2.66 2.28
N PHE A 58 12.61 1.98 1.38
CA PHE A 58 13.17 1.43 0.15
C PHE A 58 13.50 2.52 -0.88
N TYR A 59 12.66 3.55 -0.97
CA TYR A 59 12.91 4.71 -1.83
C TYR A 59 14.22 5.43 -1.46
N GLU A 60 14.52 5.60 -0.18
CA GLU A 60 15.80 6.15 0.27
C GLU A 60 17.00 5.28 -0.12
N GLN A 61 16.78 3.98 -0.32
CA GLN A 61 17.78 3.05 -0.84
C GLN A 61 17.83 3.03 -2.37
N GLY A 62 17.11 3.91 -3.08
CA GLY A 62 17.07 4.01 -4.54
C GLY A 62 16.15 3.01 -5.21
N TRP A 63 15.18 2.46 -4.49
CA TRP A 63 14.08 1.70 -5.10
C TRP A 63 13.04 2.67 -5.66
N HIS A 64 12.32 2.23 -6.68
CA HIS A 64 11.27 3.03 -7.31
C HIS A 64 10.02 2.19 -7.49
N GLY A 65 8.86 2.83 -7.62
CA GLY A 65 7.62 2.09 -7.74
C GLY A 65 6.45 2.91 -8.24
N ILE A 66 5.26 2.34 -8.07
CA ILE A 66 3.99 2.99 -8.37
C ILE A 66 3.28 3.28 -7.05
N ASN A 67 2.97 4.55 -6.79
CA ASN A 67 2.11 4.96 -5.68
C ASN A 67 0.73 5.30 -6.21
N ILE A 68 -0.31 4.69 -5.65
CA ILE A 68 -1.71 4.85 -6.07
C ILE A 68 -2.49 5.41 -4.90
N GLU A 69 -2.97 6.64 -5.04
CA GLU A 69 -3.69 7.36 -3.98
C GLU A 69 -4.79 8.24 -4.57
N PRO A 70 -6.07 7.98 -4.24
CA PRO A 70 -7.19 8.76 -4.79
C PRO A 70 -7.27 10.19 -4.24
N THR A 71 -6.66 10.50 -3.10
CA THR A 71 -6.74 11.83 -2.48
C THR A 71 -5.87 12.86 -3.22
N PRO A 72 -6.44 13.93 -3.79
CA PRO A 72 -5.67 14.91 -4.58
C PRO A 72 -4.59 15.66 -3.79
N SER A 73 -4.81 15.97 -2.52
CA SER A 73 -3.80 16.63 -1.68
C SER A 73 -2.62 15.69 -1.36
N ALA A 74 -2.89 14.40 -1.16
CA ALA A 74 -1.85 13.40 -0.90
C ALA A 74 -0.96 13.19 -2.13
N ILE A 75 -1.54 13.05 -3.33
CA ILE A 75 -0.75 12.82 -4.53
C ILE A 75 0.14 14.02 -4.90
N GLN A 76 -0.24 15.25 -4.53
CA GLN A 76 0.62 16.42 -4.69
C GLN A 76 1.89 16.31 -3.85
N LEU A 77 1.79 15.77 -2.63
CA LEU A 77 2.96 15.48 -1.79
C LEU A 77 3.84 14.40 -2.43
N PHE A 78 3.24 13.34 -2.97
CA PHE A 78 4.01 12.32 -3.72
C PHE A 78 4.74 12.94 -4.91
N ASN A 79 4.08 13.76 -5.73
CA ASN A 79 4.74 14.44 -6.86
C ASN A 79 5.89 15.36 -6.42
N GLN A 80 5.84 15.91 -5.20
CA GLN A 80 6.89 16.77 -4.67
C GLN A 80 8.07 15.98 -4.07
N TYR A 81 7.80 14.88 -3.35
CA TYR A 81 8.81 14.19 -2.54
C TYR A 81 9.25 12.83 -3.10
N ARG A 82 8.49 12.31 -4.07
CA ARG A 82 8.62 10.98 -4.68
C ARG A 82 8.68 11.10 -6.20
N GLU A 83 9.44 12.07 -6.70
CA GLU A 83 9.51 12.42 -8.13
C GLU A 83 10.06 11.29 -9.04
N ASN A 84 10.80 10.34 -8.46
CA ASN A 84 11.32 9.18 -9.20
C ASN A 84 10.32 8.01 -9.27
N ASP A 85 9.21 8.09 -8.52
CA ASP A 85 8.13 7.11 -8.60
C ASP A 85 7.07 7.54 -9.63
N ILE A 86 6.25 6.58 -10.02
CA ILE A 86 5.03 6.83 -10.78
C ILE A 86 3.91 7.09 -9.77
N ASN A 87 3.46 8.33 -9.67
CA ASN A 87 2.43 8.75 -8.70
C ASN A 87 1.08 8.94 -9.41
N LEU A 88 0.09 8.12 -9.07
CA LEU A 88 -1.22 8.08 -9.73
C LEU A 88 -2.34 8.56 -8.81
N ASN A 89 -3.06 9.61 -9.23
CA ASN A 89 -4.24 10.10 -8.53
C ASN A 89 -5.51 9.37 -8.96
N VAL A 90 -5.59 8.08 -8.64
CA VAL A 90 -6.71 7.21 -9.01
C VAL A 90 -7.07 6.30 -7.84
N GLY A 91 -8.30 5.82 -7.81
CA GLY A 91 -8.70 4.74 -6.92
C GLY A 91 -8.58 3.38 -7.61
N ILE A 92 -8.53 2.30 -6.81
CA ILE A 92 -8.59 0.94 -7.31
C ILE A 92 -9.92 0.29 -6.91
N GLY A 93 -10.57 -0.35 -7.87
CA GLY A 93 -11.83 -1.05 -7.70
C GLY A 93 -11.95 -2.26 -8.61
N GLN A 94 -13.15 -2.83 -8.71
CA GLN A 94 -13.42 -4.04 -9.50
C GLN A 94 -13.73 -3.76 -10.98
N ALA A 95 -13.94 -2.50 -11.36
CA ALA A 95 -14.19 -2.09 -12.74
C ALA A 95 -13.85 -0.61 -12.93
N HIS A 96 -13.52 -0.23 -14.17
CA HIS A 96 -13.35 1.18 -14.52
C HIS A 96 -14.65 1.95 -14.27
N SER A 97 -14.58 2.95 -13.41
CA SER A 97 -15.70 3.85 -13.09
C SER A 97 -15.19 5.22 -12.67
N LYS A 98 -16.12 6.15 -12.45
CA LYS A 98 -15.84 7.45 -11.85
C LYS A 98 -16.67 7.58 -10.58
N GLN A 99 -16.04 7.97 -9.48
CA GLN A 99 -16.69 8.05 -8.18
C GLN A 99 -16.32 9.35 -7.45
N THR A 100 -17.25 9.84 -6.65
CA THR A 100 -17.01 10.99 -5.78
C THR A 100 -16.31 10.53 -4.50
N LEU A 101 -15.11 11.05 -4.26
CA LEU A 101 -14.40 10.96 -3.00
C LEU A 101 -14.86 12.10 -2.08
N TYR A 102 -15.26 11.77 -0.86
CA TYR A 102 -15.54 12.73 0.20
C TYR A 102 -14.27 12.93 1.03
N CYS A 103 -13.66 14.09 0.91
CA CYS A 103 -12.39 14.42 1.56
C CYS A 103 -12.64 15.11 2.91
N PHE A 104 -12.08 14.56 3.98
CA PHE A 104 -12.17 15.09 5.33
C PHE A 104 -10.96 15.98 5.65
N ASN A 105 -11.09 16.80 6.71
CA ASN A 105 -9.99 17.57 7.28
C ASN A 105 -8.83 16.72 7.82
N ASP A 106 -9.02 15.41 7.97
CA ASP A 106 -7.96 14.40 8.10
C ASP A 106 -8.19 13.34 7.01
N SER A 107 -7.23 13.19 6.10
CA SER A 107 -7.36 12.32 4.92
C SER A 107 -7.51 10.84 5.27
N ALA A 108 -7.16 10.42 6.49
CA ALA A 108 -7.37 9.06 6.96
C ALA A 108 -8.87 8.68 7.04
N TYR A 109 -9.76 9.68 7.01
CA TYR A 109 -11.22 9.48 7.06
C TYR A 109 -11.89 9.65 5.70
N ASN A 110 -11.13 9.88 4.62
CA ASN A 110 -11.66 9.95 3.28
C ASN A 110 -12.43 8.68 2.92
N THR A 111 -13.49 8.82 2.13
CA THR A 111 -14.29 7.67 1.73
C THR A 111 -15.04 7.94 0.42
N PHE A 112 -15.24 6.89 -0.35
CA PHE A 112 -16.13 6.88 -1.51
C PHE A 112 -17.59 6.58 -1.15
N ASP A 113 -17.86 6.20 0.10
CA ASP A 113 -19.21 5.86 0.58
C ASP A 113 -19.92 7.10 1.15
N GLU A 114 -20.87 7.65 0.40
CA GLU A 114 -21.64 8.83 0.79
C GLU A 114 -22.37 8.66 2.14
N PRO A 115 -23.06 7.53 2.44
CA PRO A 115 -23.66 7.32 3.75
C PRO A 115 -22.66 7.42 4.91
N THR A 116 -21.49 6.79 4.76
CA THR A 116 -20.40 6.85 5.74
C THR A 116 -19.87 8.27 5.89
N ALA A 117 -19.68 9.00 4.78
CA ALA A 117 -19.26 10.40 4.84
C ALA A 117 -20.27 11.26 5.61
N ARG A 118 -21.56 11.13 5.29
CA ARG A 118 -22.64 11.86 5.97
C ARG A 118 -22.76 11.50 7.45
N GLN A 119 -22.47 10.27 7.82
CA GLN A 119 -22.47 9.84 9.22
C GLN A 119 -21.29 10.45 9.98
N ARG A 120 -20.07 10.31 9.45
CA ARG A 120 -18.84 10.86 10.06
C ARG A 120 -18.91 12.37 10.28
N ASP A 121 -19.45 13.08 9.29
CA ASP A 121 -19.63 14.54 9.33
C ASP A 121 -20.65 15.01 10.38
N LYS A 122 -21.63 14.16 10.72
CA LYS A 122 -22.63 14.45 11.76
C LYS A 122 -22.16 14.08 13.16
N ASP A 123 -21.47 12.95 13.29
CA ASP A 123 -21.17 12.32 14.59
C ASP A 123 -19.93 12.94 15.28
N SER A 124 -19.07 13.65 14.54
CA SER A 124 -17.84 14.23 15.08
C SER A 124 -17.74 15.73 14.82
N SER A 125 -17.61 16.53 15.89
CA SER A 125 -17.21 17.93 15.74
C SER A 125 -15.76 18.11 15.26
N SER A 126 -14.98 17.02 15.28
CA SER A 126 -13.55 17.05 14.93
C SER A 126 -13.27 16.63 13.49
N PHE A 127 -14.20 15.92 12.84
CA PHE A 127 -14.06 15.43 11.47
C PHE A 127 -15.22 15.93 10.61
N HIS A 128 -14.91 16.70 9.59
CA HIS A 128 -15.92 17.21 8.65
C HIS A 128 -15.39 17.15 7.23
N VAL A 129 -16.31 17.02 6.27
CA VAL A 129 -15.97 17.04 4.84
C VAL A 129 -15.53 18.46 4.46
N VAL A 130 -14.33 18.58 3.92
CA VAL A 130 -13.75 19.85 3.46
C VAL A 130 -13.88 20.05 1.96
N GLU A 131 -13.90 18.97 1.19
CA GLU A 131 -14.09 18.99 -0.26
C GLU A 131 -14.64 17.65 -0.78
N THR A 132 -15.11 17.65 -2.02
CA THR A 132 -15.39 16.43 -2.78
C THR A 132 -14.56 16.43 -4.06
N ALA A 133 -13.98 15.29 -4.41
CA ALA A 133 -13.19 15.12 -5.62
C ALA A 133 -13.79 14.03 -6.51
N GLU A 134 -13.85 14.29 -7.81
CA GLU A 134 -14.22 13.28 -8.80
C GLU A 134 -12.98 12.48 -9.20
N VAL A 135 -12.94 11.20 -8.83
CA VAL A 135 -11.76 10.33 -9.00
C VAL A 135 -12.08 9.20 -9.97
N GLU A 136 -11.16 8.95 -10.90
CA GLU A 136 -11.20 7.77 -11.76
C GLU A 136 -10.80 6.53 -10.94
N ILE A 137 -11.59 5.47 -11.08
CA ILE A 137 -11.37 4.19 -10.45
C ILE A 137 -10.99 3.20 -11.54
N TYR A 138 -9.87 2.50 -11.40
CA TYR A 138 -9.43 1.47 -12.34
C TYR A 138 -9.35 0.11 -11.63
N THR A 139 -9.34 -0.98 -12.40
CA THR A 139 -8.84 -2.25 -11.88
C THR A 139 -7.32 -2.18 -11.67
N LEU A 140 -6.80 -2.98 -10.74
CA LEU A 140 -5.35 -3.03 -10.54
C LEU A 140 -4.64 -3.57 -11.80
N ALA A 141 -5.26 -4.52 -12.52
CA ALA A 141 -4.76 -5.01 -13.79
C ALA A 141 -4.60 -3.89 -14.84
N GLU A 142 -5.61 -3.04 -15.03
CA GLU A 142 -5.55 -1.91 -15.99
C GLU A 142 -4.42 -0.94 -15.65
N VAL A 143 -4.25 -0.61 -14.36
CA VAL A 143 -3.16 0.26 -13.92
C VAL A 143 -1.80 -0.37 -14.20
N LEU A 144 -1.62 -1.66 -13.90
CA LEU A 144 -0.35 -2.34 -14.16
C LEU A 144 -0.11 -2.64 -15.65
N ASP A 145 -1.15 -2.74 -16.47
CA ASP A 145 -1.03 -2.80 -17.93
C ASP A 145 -0.50 -1.49 -18.52
N GLN A 146 -0.97 -0.37 -17.97
CA GLN A 146 -0.66 0.95 -18.50
C GLN A 146 0.64 1.56 -17.94
N TYR A 147 0.90 1.36 -16.65
CA TYR A 147 1.91 2.14 -15.93
C TYR A 147 3.12 1.33 -15.48
N LEU A 148 3.07 -0.01 -15.50
CA LEU A 148 4.25 -0.80 -15.19
C LEU A 148 5.32 -0.57 -16.28
N PRO A 149 6.53 -0.10 -15.94
CA PRO A 149 7.54 0.23 -16.95
C PRO A 149 7.90 -0.95 -17.84
N ALA A 150 8.10 -0.69 -19.14
CA ALA A 150 8.55 -1.72 -20.07
C ALA A 150 9.91 -2.29 -19.61
N GLY A 151 9.98 -3.62 -19.46
CA GLY A 151 11.17 -4.32 -18.96
C GLY A 151 11.18 -4.53 -17.44
N GLN A 152 10.24 -3.93 -16.69
CA GLN A 152 10.03 -4.25 -15.27
C GLN A 152 9.41 -5.65 -15.15
N SER A 153 10.26 -6.65 -14.97
CA SER A 153 9.86 -8.06 -14.90
C SER A 153 9.59 -8.56 -13.49
N VAL A 154 10.07 -7.84 -12.47
CA VAL A 154 9.97 -8.23 -11.07
C VAL A 154 9.25 -7.15 -10.30
N ILE A 155 8.21 -7.53 -9.56
CA ILE A 155 7.63 -6.69 -8.51
C ILE A 155 8.11 -7.31 -7.19
N ASP A 156 8.92 -6.60 -6.44
CA ASP A 156 9.49 -7.12 -5.19
C ASP A 156 8.45 -7.17 -4.09
N PHE A 157 7.60 -6.15 -4.01
CA PHE A 157 6.42 -6.22 -3.16
C PHE A 157 5.28 -5.33 -3.63
N MET A 158 4.09 -5.67 -3.15
CA MET A 158 2.88 -4.88 -3.31
C MET A 158 2.27 -4.65 -1.91
N SER A 159 2.03 -3.40 -1.57
CA SER A 159 1.34 -2.98 -0.34
C SER A 159 -0.07 -2.55 -0.67
N ILE A 160 -1.06 -3.08 0.04
CA ILE A 160 -2.48 -2.78 -0.12
C ILE A 160 -3.03 -2.40 1.25
N ASP A 161 -3.39 -1.13 1.39
CA ASP A 161 -4.06 -0.59 2.57
C ASP A 161 -5.10 0.43 2.11
N VAL A 162 -6.30 -0.06 1.81
CA VAL A 162 -7.42 0.77 1.33
C VAL A 162 -8.60 0.77 2.32
N ALA A 163 -8.29 0.57 3.61
CA ALA A 163 -9.23 0.64 4.73
C ALA A 163 -10.48 -0.25 4.54
N GLY A 164 -10.27 -1.56 4.32
CA GLY A 164 -11.34 -2.57 4.26
C GLY A 164 -11.87 -2.89 2.85
N LEU A 165 -11.27 -2.35 1.79
CA LEU A 165 -11.56 -2.70 0.39
C LEU A 165 -10.48 -3.60 -0.23
N ASP A 166 -9.56 -4.10 0.58
CA ASP A 166 -8.30 -4.71 0.17
C ASP A 166 -8.52 -5.99 -0.64
N VAL A 167 -9.50 -6.82 -0.24
CA VAL A 167 -9.89 -8.02 -0.99
C VAL A 167 -10.44 -7.68 -2.37
N LYS A 168 -11.17 -6.57 -2.51
CA LYS A 168 -11.67 -6.12 -3.82
C LYS A 168 -10.53 -5.63 -4.72
N VAL A 169 -9.50 -5.01 -4.15
CA VAL A 169 -8.26 -4.66 -4.86
C VAL A 169 -7.53 -5.92 -5.31
N LEU A 170 -7.38 -6.91 -4.42
CA LEU A 170 -6.77 -8.20 -4.77
C LEU A 170 -7.51 -8.87 -5.93
N GLN A 171 -8.84 -8.87 -5.90
CA GLN A 171 -9.69 -9.46 -6.95
C GLN A 171 -9.61 -8.74 -8.30
N SER A 172 -9.16 -7.48 -8.35
CA SER A 172 -9.04 -6.72 -9.59
C SER A 172 -7.65 -6.82 -10.25
N ASN A 173 -6.73 -7.57 -9.66
CA ASN A 173 -5.42 -7.86 -10.23
C ASN A 173 -5.46 -9.06 -11.20
N ASN A 174 -4.53 -9.08 -12.15
CA ASN A 174 -4.23 -10.26 -12.96
C ASN A 174 -3.09 -11.06 -12.31
N TRP A 175 -3.44 -12.07 -11.51
CA TRP A 175 -2.48 -12.91 -10.77
C TRP A 175 -1.70 -13.91 -11.62
N ASP A 176 -2.02 -14.06 -12.90
CA ASP A 176 -1.19 -14.84 -13.83
C ASP A 176 -0.03 -13.99 -14.38
N LYS A 177 -0.21 -12.66 -14.40
CA LYS A 177 0.73 -11.70 -15.00
C LYS A 177 1.52 -10.91 -13.96
N TYR A 178 0.84 -10.34 -12.98
CA TYR A 178 1.42 -9.44 -11.98
C TYR A 178 1.51 -10.15 -10.64
N ARG A 179 2.66 -10.77 -10.41
CA ARG A 179 2.93 -11.60 -9.24
C ARG A 179 4.09 -11.04 -8.42
N PRO A 180 3.81 -10.17 -7.44
CA PRO A 180 4.83 -9.68 -6.52
C PRO A 180 5.46 -10.82 -5.72
N LYS A 181 6.76 -10.71 -5.36
CA LYS A 181 7.39 -11.70 -4.46
C LYS A 181 6.73 -11.69 -3.09
N PHE A 182 6.39 -10.49 -2.59
CA PHE A 182 5.68 -10.28 -1.34
C PHE A 182 4.42 -9.44 -1.53
N VAL A 183 3.36 -9.75 -0.79
CA VAL A 183 2.13 -8.95 -0.76
C VAL A 183 1.84 -8.60 0.70
N LEU A 184 1.60 -7.32 0.97
CA LEU A 184 1.18 -6.80 2.26
C LEU A 184 -0.27 -6.38 2.12
N VAL A 185 -1.13 -6.84 3.02
CA VAL A 185 -2.57 -6.56 2.98
C VAL A 185 -3.04 -6.13 4.37
N GLU A 186 -3.79 -5.04 4.46
CA GLU A 186 -4.44 -4.63 5.69
C GLU A 186 -5.37 -5.74 6.21
N ASP A 187 -5.20 -6.10 7.48
CA ASP A 187 -6.03 -7.02 8.24
C ASP A 187 -5.96 -6.59 9.72
N VAL A 188 -6.96 -5.81 10.12
CA VAL A 188 -7.07 -5.22 11.47
C VAL A 188 -7.53 -6.23 12.53
N ASP A 189 -7.87 -7.47 12.16
CA ASP A 189 -8.18 -8.51 13.14
C ASP A 189 -6.89 -8.97 13.84
N ASN A 190 -6.75 -8.54 15.09
CA ASN A 190 -5.60 -8.87 15.93
C ASN A 190 -5.70 -10.24 16.60
N ASN A 191 -6.80 -10.97 16.40
CA ASN A 191 -6.95 -12.32 16.91
C ASN A 191 -6.30 -13.32 15.94
N PHE A 192 -5.09 -13.77 16.29
CA PHE A 192 -4.35 -14.77 15.51
C PHE A 192 -5.11 -16.10 15.29
N SER A 193 -6.08 -16.43 16.14
CA SER A 193 -6.91 -17.63 15.93
C SER A 193 -7.90 -17.49 14.76
N HIS A 194 -8.09 -16.28 14.23
CA HIS A 194 -8.98 -16.00 13.11
C HIS A 194 -8.25 -15.89 11.77
N LEU A 195 -6.95 -16.16 11.70
CA LEU A 195 -6.19 -16.02 10.44
C LEU A 195 -6.75 -16.88 9.30
N ASP A 196 -7.21 -18.08 9.61
CA ASP A 196 -7.85 -18.97 8.62
C ASP A 196 -9.21 -18.45 8.14
N ALA A 197 -9.82 -17.51 8.88
CA ALA A 197 -11.06 -16.84 8.49
C ALA A 197 -10.82 -15.53 7.72
N SER A 198 -9.57 -15.07 7.58
CA SER A 198 -9.26 -13.87 6.80
C SER A 198 -9.54 -14.12 5.32
N GLU A 199 -10.38 -13.27 4.74
CA GLU A 199 -10.72 -13.34 3.31
C GLU A 199 -9.48 -13.08 2.44
N ALA A 200 -8.61 -12.15 2.84
CA ALA A 200 -7.35 -11.87 2.17
C ALA A 200 -6.42 -13.09 2.19
N HIS A 201 -6.33 -13.77 3.34
CA HIS A 201 -5.55 -15.01 3.45
C HIS A 201 -6.07 -16.10 2.53
N SER A 202 -7.38 -16.37 2.57
CA SER A 202 -8.01 -17.39 1.74
C SER A 202 -7.77 -17.11 0.25
N PHE A 203 -8.00 -15.87 -0.17
CA PHE A 203 -7.80 -15.46 -1.55
C PHE A 203 -6.34 -15.62 -2.01
N LEU A 204 -5.37 -15.12 -1.24
CA LEU A 204 -3.95 -15.19 -1.61
C LEU A 204 -3.40 -16.62 -1.54
N ALA A 205 -3.91 -17.46 -0.64
CA ALA A 205 -3.59 -18.89 -0.62
C ALA A 205 -3.97 -19.56 -1.94
N ASP A 206 -5.18 -19.29 -2.46
CA ASP A 206 -5.63 -19.79 -3.77
C ASP A 206 -4.77 -19.26 -4.92
N GLN A 207 -4.23 -18.05 -4.78
CA GLN A 207 -3.28 -17.49 -5.73
C GLN A 207 -1.85 -18.04 -5.57
N GLY A 208 -1.57 -18.99 -4.68
CA GLY A 208 -0.23 -19.56 -4.50
C GLY A 208 0.70 -18.72 -3.64
N TYR A 209 0.15 -18.00 -2.66
CA TYR A 209 0.91 -17.28 -1.64
C TYR A 209 0.71 -17.92 -0.27
N ARG A 210 1.68 -17.73 0.62
CA ARG A 210 1.58 -18.15 2.03
C ARG A 210 1.90 -17.00 2.96
N ILE A 211 1.24 -16.96 4.11
CA ILE A 211 1.59 -16.01 5.18
C ILE A 211 3.02 -16.32 5.67
N VAL A 212 3.82 -15.27 5.80
CA VAL A 212 5.16 -15.32 6.40
C VAL A 212 5.29 -14.44 7.63
N ASN A 213 4.42 -13.45 7.80
CA ASN A 213 4.41 -12.59 8.99
C ASN A 213 3.05 -11.90 9.18
N LYS A 214 2.82 -11.36 10.39
CA LYS A 214 1.70 -10.47 10.73
C LYS A 214 2.16 -9.37 11.68
N THR A 215 1.82 -8.11 11.38
CA THR A 215 1.90 -6.97 12.30
C THR A 215 0.54 -6.74 12.95
N LEU A 216 0.35 -5.64 13.70
CA LEU A 216 -0.96 -5.32 14.29
C LEU A 216 -2.06 -5.07 13.25
N ARG A 217 -1.68 -4.70 12.02
CA ARG A 217 -2.62 -4.31 10.95
C ARG A 217 -2.34 -4.95 9.61
N THR A 218 -1.25 -5.69 9.45
CA THR A 218 -0.82 -6.14 8.13
C THR A 218 -0.51 -7.63 8.13
N LEU A 219 -1.09 -8.36 7.18
CA LEU A 219 -0.62 -9.70 6.81
C LEU A 219 0.44 -9.57 5.72
N ILE A 220 1.58 -10.26 5.90
CA ILE A 220 2.66 -10.31 4.92
C ILE A 220 2.70 -11.71 4.31
N PHE A 221 2.55 -11.77 3.00
CA PHE A 221 2.53 -12.98 2.20
C PHE A 221 3.78 -13.09 1.34
N LYS A 222 4.21 -14.31 1.06
CA LYS A 222 5.28 -14.64 0.12
C LYS A 222 4.76 -15.58 -0.95
N GLN A 223 5.13 -15.33 -2.21
CA GLN A 223 4.86 -16.24 -3.32
C GLN A 223 5.53 -17.59 -3.08
N VAL A 224 4.80 -18.68 -3.32
CA VAL A 224 5.29 -20.08 -3.23
C VAL A 224 5.87 -20.54 -4.56
#